data_AF-A0A8C0IYT2-F1
#
_entry.id   AF-A0A8C0IYT2-F1
#
_cell.length_a   1.000
_cell.length_b   1.000
_cell.length_c   1.000
_cell.angle_alpha   90.00
_cell.angle_beta   90.00
_cell.angle_gamma   90.00
#
_symmetry.space_group_name_H-M   'P 1'
#
loop_
_entity.id
_entity.type
_entity.pdbx_description
1 polymer ?
#
loop_
_entity_poly.entity_id
_entity_poly.type
_entity_poly.pdbx_seq_one_letter_code
_entity_poly.pdbx_strand_id
1 'polypeptide(L)' 'SHGNLQNHTDIHLSRDFFTTHRPVARSDTYVNLREVSGRLKLPQGEYLIVPSTFEPFKDGEFCLRVFSEKQAKAQYVSSS' A
#
# COMPACT_ATOMS: atom_id res chain seq x y z
N SER A 1 -13.63 4.70 -27.36
CA SER A 1 -12.19 4.93 -27.63
C SER A 1 -11.38 4.24 -26.55
N HIS A 2 -10.80 3.08 -26.86
CA HIS A 2 -9.97 2.32 -25.93
C HIS A 2 -8.66 3.07 -25.68
N GLY A 3 -8.54 3.70 -24.51
CA GLY A 3 -7.29 4.27 -24.02
C GLY A 3 -6.36 3.13 -23.59
N ASN A 4 -5.28 2.96 -24.34
CA ASN A 4 -4.19 2.05 -24.06
C ASN A 4 -3.44 2.53 -22.79
N LEU A 5 -3.53 1.79 -21.68
CA LEU A 5 -2.70 2.05 -20.49
C LEU A 5 -1.28 1.53 -20.75
N GLN A 6 -0.49 2.33 -21.46
CA GLN A 6 0.94 2.14 -21.55
C GLN A 6 1.58 2.48 -20.20
N ASN A 7 2.18 1.47 -19.56
CA ASN A 7 3.29 1.53 -18.59
C ASN A 7 3.52 2.89 -17.89
N HIS A 8 2.65 3.27 -16.95
CA HIS A 8 2.92 4.41 -16.07
C HIS A 8 3.37 3.90 -14.70
N THR A 9 4.67 3.64 -14.56
CA THR A 9 5.27 3.23 -13.27
C THR A 9 5.53 4.42 -12.33
N ASP A 10 4.98 5.59 -12.63
CA ASP A 10 5.22 6.84 -11.86
C ASP A 10 3.89 7.41 -11.33
N ILE A 11 3.21 6.65 -10.47
CA ILE A 11 1.99 7.13 -9.81
C ILE A 11 2.42 7.98 -8.61
N HIS A 12 2.54 9.29 -8.81
CA HIS A 12 2.76 10.24 -7.73
C HIS A 12 1.41 10.59 -7.06
N LEU A 13 1.22 10.13 -5.82
CA LEU A 13 0.04 10.45 -5.04
C LEU A 13 0.37 11.59 -4.09
N SER A 14 -0.24 12.75 -4.34
CA SER A 14 -0.07 13.92 -3.49
C SER A 14 -0.71 13.70 -2.11
N ARG A 15 -0.34 14.55 -1.15
CA ARG A 15 -0.99 14.60 0.18
C ARG A 15 -2.51 14.64 0.06
N ASP A 16 -3.04 15.39 -0.90
CA ASP A 16 -4.48 15.58 -1.09
C ASP A 16 -5.18 14.24 -1.31
N PHE A 17 -4.57 13.32 -2.08
CA PHE A 17 -5.10 11.97 -2.28
C PHE A 17 -5.40 11.26 -0.95
N PHE A 18 -4.44 11.27 -0.01
CA PHE A 18 -4.57 10.61 1.29
C PHE A 18 -5.51 11.33 2.25
N THR A 19 -5.75 12.63 2.05
CA THR A 19 -6.74 13.38 2.84
C THR A 19 -8.17 13.13 2.36
N THR A 20 -8.37 12.90 1.06
CA THR A 20 -9.71 12.68 0.47
C THR A 20 -10.10 11.22 0.38
N HIS A 21 -9.14 10.29 0.39
CA HIS A 21 -9.39 8.84 0.31
C HIS A 21 -9.13 8.17 1.65
N ARG A 22 -10.19 7.59 2.23
CA ARG A 22 -10.06 6.77 3.43
C ARG A 22 -9.44 5.41 3.08
N PRO A 23 -8.55 4.88 3.95
CA PRO A 23 -8.02 3.54 3.76
C PRO A 23 -9.16 2.52 3.84
N VAL A 24 -9.20 1.59 2.89
CA VAL A 24 -10.17 0.47 2.87
C VAL A 24 -9.85 -0.59 3.92
N ALA A 25 -8.59 -0.64 4.36
CA ALA A 25 -8.09 -1.50 5.41
C ALA A 25 -6.85 -0.86 6.07
N ARG A 26 -6.60 -1.19 7.33
CA ARG A 26 -5.42 -0.77 8.09
C ARG A 26 -5.04 -1.86 9.09
N SER A 27 -3.82 -1.83 9.62
CA SER A 27 -3.49 -2.59 10.82
C SER A 27 -4.34 -2.11 11.99
N ASP A 28 -4.70 -3.02 12.91
CA ASP A 28 -5.55 -2.67 14.06
C ASP A 28 -4.89 -1.66 14.99
N THR A 29 -3.59 -1.82 15.27
CA THR A 29 -2.81 -0.90 16.12
C THR A 29 -1.34 -0.92 15.70
N TYR A 30 -0.66 0.23 15.79
CA TYR A 30 0.80 0.26 15.72
C TYR A 30 1.37 -0.42 16.96
N VAL A 31 2.11 -1.51 16.75
CA VAL A 31 2.73 -2.28 17.82
C VAL A 31 4.24 -2.37 17.58
N ASN A 32 5.01 -2.31 18.66
CA ASN A 32 6.46 -2.47 18.61
C ASN A 32 6.83 -3.97 18.57
N LEU A 33 6.36 -4.65 17.53
CA LEU A 33 6.72 -6.02 17.21
C LEU A 33 7.57 -6.03 15.95
N ARG A 34 8.42 -7.05 15.82
CA ARG A 34 9.23 -7.27 14.62
C ARG A 34 8.39 -7.43 13.35
N GLU A 35 7.19 -7.99 13.49
CA GLU A 35 6.28 -8.25 12.38
C GLU A 35 4.85 -7.91 12.78
N VAL A 36 4.12 -7.27 11.86
CA VAL A 36 2.68 -7.11 11.91
C VAL A 36 2.10 -7.72 10.65
N SER A 37 1.10 -8.58 10.80
CA SER A 37 0.40 -9.20 9.68
C SER A 37 -1.11 -9.08 9.87
N GLY A 38 -1.86 -9.16 8.77
CA GLY A 38 -3.32 -9.09 8.79
C GLY A 38 -3.90 -9.84 7.60
N ARG A 39 -5.08 -10.44 7.79
CA ARG A 39 -5.83 -11.09 6.71
C ARG A 39 -6.97 -10.19 6.28
N LEU A 40 -6.99 -9.85 5.00
CA LEU A 40 -7.99 -8.94 4.42
C LEU A 40 -8.83 -9.69 3.38
N LYS A 41 -10.11 -9.32 3.31
CA LYS A 41 -11.00 -9.71 2.21
C LYS A 41 -11.49 -8.44 1.53
N LEU A 42 -10.95 -8.17 0.36
CA LEU A 42 -11.26 -6.98 -0.43
C LEU A 42 -12.03 -7.38 -1.69
N PRO A 43 -12.86 -6.48 -2.25
CA PRO A 43 -13.34 -6.60 -3.61
C PRO A 43 -12.17 -6.74 -4.60
N GLN A 44 -12.46 -7.17 -5.83
CA GLN A 44 -11.44 -7.12 -6.89
C GLN A 44 -11.15 -5.66 -7.24
N GLY A 45 -9.87 -5.30 -7.29
CA GLY A 45 -9.43 -3.94 -7.60
C GLY A 45 -7.93 -3.75 -7.41
N GLU A 46 -7.48 -2.53 -7.63
CA GLU A 46 -6.11 -2.09 -7.38
C GLU A 46 -6.04 -1.38 -6.03
N TYR A 47 -5.03 -1.73 -5.24
CA TYR A 47 -4.87 -1.25 -3.87
C TYR A 47 -3.44 -0.78 -3.64
N LEU A 48 -3.31 0.22 -2.78
CA LEU A 48 -2.03 0.75 -2.32
C LEU A 48 -1.79 0.28 -0.88
N ILE A 49 -0.61 -0.28 -0.63
CA ILE A 49 -0.15 -0.60 0.72
C ILE A 49 0.89 0.46 1.08
N VAL A 50 0.62 1.23 2.13
CA VAL A 50 1.53 2.25 2.65
C VAL A 50 2.15 1.76 3.96
N PRO A 51 3.34 1.11 3.93
CA PRO A 51 4.06 0.78 5.15
C PRO A 51 4.58 2.07 5.82
N SER A 52 4.42 2.19 7.13
CA SER A 52 4.88 3.37 7.89
C SER A 52 5.10 3.04 9.36
N THR A 53 5.84 3.92 10.05
CA THR A 53 5.93 3.95 11.51
C THR A 53 4.84 4.84 12.09
N PHE A 54 4.55 4.68 13.38
CA PHE A 54 3.57 5.53 14.07
C PHE A 54 4.03 7.00 14.12
N GLU A 55 5.26 7.22 14.60
CA GLU A 55 5.87 8.54 14.63
C GLU A 55 6.60 8.81 13.30
N PRO A 56 6.56 10.05 12.80
CA PRO A 56 7.35 10.44 11.65
C PRO A 56 8.85 10.45 12.00
N PHE A 57 9.69 10.47 10.96
CA PHE A 57 11.16 10.59 11.09
C PHE A 57 11.81 9.44 11.88
N LYS A 58 11.27 8.23 11.73
CA LYS A 58 11.89 7.01 12.25
C LYS A 58 12.54 6.25 11.10
N ASP A 59 13.85 6.10 11.19
CA ASP A 59 14.60 5.29 10.25
C ASP A 59 14.39 3.80 10.54
N GLY A 60 14.35 3.00 9.49
CA GLY A 60 14.23 1.56 9.62
C GLY A 60 14.17 0.85 8.28
N GLU A 61 14.63 -0.39 8.27
CA GLU A 61 14.45 -1.31 7.14
C GLU A 61 13.19 -2.15 7.37
N PHE A 62 12.47 -2.47 6.30
CA PHE A 62 11.30 -3.32 6.38
C PHE A 62 11.22 -4.28 5.19
N CYS A 63 10.46 -5.35 5.36
CA CYS A 63 10.10 -6.27 4.29
C CYS A 63 8.57 -6.42 4.26
N LEU A 64 7.97 -6.16 3.10
CA LEU A 64 6.55 -6.37 2.87
C LEU A 64 6.34 -7.68 2.09
N ARG A 65 5.54 -8.60 2.66
CA ARG A 65 5.15 -9.85 1.99
C ARG A 65 3.64 -9.83 1.73
N VAL A 66 3.25 -10.14 0.50
CA VAL A 66 1.85 -10.23 0.09
C VAL A 66 1.54 -11.67 -0.31
N PHE A 67 0.58 -12.27 0.38
CA PHE A 67 0.05 -13.59 0.06
C PHE A 67 -1.39 -13.44 -0.38
N SER A 68 -1.73 -14.03 -1.53
CA SER A 68 -3.07 -13.95 -2.10
C SER A 68 -3.57 -15.35 -2.46
N GLU A 69 -4.85 -15.62 -2.21
CA GLU A 69 -5.47 -16.91 -2.56
C GLU A 69 -5.55 -17.13 -4.08
N LYS A 70 -5.71 -16.03 -4.82
CA LYS A 70 -5.67 -15.98 -6.28
C LYS A 70 -4.42 -15.24 -6.72
N GLN A 71 -4.02 -15.42 -7.98
CA GLN A 71 -2.89 -14.66 -8.54
C GLN A 71 -3.15 -13.15 -8.42
N ALA A 72 -2.21 -12.44 -7.83
CA ALA A 72 -2.20 -10.98 -7.72
C ALA A 72 -0.82 -10.46 -8.12
N LYS A 73 -0.78 -9.28 -8.74
CA LYS A 73 0.47 -8.60 -9.10
C LYS A 73 0.80 -7.59 -8.00
N ALA A 74 2.00 -7.65 -7.48
CA ALA A 74 2.55 -6.61 -6.59
C ALA A 74 3.61 -5.81 -7.35
N GLN A 75 3.57 -4.49 -7.23
CA GLN A 75 4.56 -3.59 -7.83
C GLN A 75 4.96 -2.53 -6.81
N TYR A 76 6.23 -2.17 -6.80
CA TYR A 76 6.72 -1.02 -6.06
C TYR A 76 6.36 0.26 -6.82
N VAL A 77 5.78 1.23 -6.11
CA VAL A 77 5.47 2.57 -6.62
C VAL A 77 6.35 3.54 -5.85
N SER A 78 7.23 4.27 -6.57
CA SER A 78 8.10 5.26 -5.94
C SER A 78 7.33 6.52 -5.59
N SER A 79 7.60 7.10 -4.43
CA SER A 79 7.27 8.50 -4.14
C SER A 79 8.54 9.33 -4.26
N SER A 80 8.64 10.13 -5.32
CA SER A 80 9.73 11.10 -5.54
C SER A 80 9.61 12.31 -4.63
#